data_AF-A0A2R6FVB4-F1
#
_entry.id   AF-A0A2R6FVB4-F1
#
_cell.length_a   1.000
_cell.length_b   1.000
_cell.length_c   1.000
_cell.angle_alpha   90.00
_cell.angle_beta   90.00
_cell.angle_gamma   90.00
#
_symmetry.space_group_name_H-M   'P 1'
#
loop_
_entity.id
_entity.type
_entity.pdbx_description
1 polymer ?
#
loop_
_entity_poly.entity_id
_entity_poly.type
_entity_poly.pdbx_seq_one_letter_code
_entity_poly.pdbx_strand_id
1 'polypeptide(L)'
;MNDPDLAVVEFVLTAGWYSENRDLEPDDLPPAYRAVFWSDEGIERPLSATTTTAREATGVDRPWEAVSGLLFTDRDEFSGTISFTDEEMAEEWFLERVDADHLHDNPVLAAEYEDEFDDLSHEAARSDNRPVRADRVWIDNLLDEYFEDEEDEEMLDLVDVRAPEEVEMTMDQLVLTPDQEEEILKIVKAIEHRDYLADIGLREIGKLLFVGPPGTGKTSVARALASELDLPFVEV
;
A
#
# COMPACT_ATOMS: atom_id res chain seq x y z
N MET A 1 11.16 8.30 15.43
CA MET A 1 10.87 7.39 16.56
C MET A 1 9.38 7.47 16.69
N ASN A 2 8.64 6.50 16.12
CA ASN A 2 7.18 6.59 16.03
C ASN A 2 6.59 6.80 17.41
N ASP A 3 5.75 7.83 17.54
CA ASP A 3 4.97 8.05 18.74
C ASP A 3 3.84 7.00 18.74
N PRO A 4 3.82 6.03 19.67
CA PRO A 4 2.88 4.92 19.59
C PRO A 4 1.42 5.34 19.70
N ASP A 5 1.13 6.46 20.38
CA ASP A 5 -0.22 7.01 20.46
C ASP A 5 -0.63 7.65 19.14
N LEU A 6 0.25 8.44 18.50
CA LEU A 6 0.03 9.06 17.20
C LEU A 6 -0.32 8.02 16.14
N ALA A 7 0.46 6.93 16.05
CA ALA A 7 0.22 5.88 15.06
C ALA A 7 -1.14 5.18 15.25
N VAL A 8 -1.58 5.00 16.49
CA VAL A 8 -2.88 4.38 16.78
C VAL A 8 -4.02 5.36 16.53
N VAL A 9 -3.87 6.63 16.90
CA VAL A 9 -4.86 7.68 16.61
C VAL A 9 -5.02 7.85 15.10
N GLU A 10 -3.93 7.90 14.35
CA GLU A 10 -3.94 7.96 12.88
C GLU A 10 -4.72 6.79 12.28
N PHE A 11 -4.40 5.55 12.70
CA PHE A 11 -5.11 4.37 12.23
C PHE A 11 -6.62 4.41 12.50
N VAL A 12 -7.04 4.90 13.67
CA VAL A 12 -8.46 5.02 14.03
C VAL A 12 -9.14 6.14 13.22
N LEU A 13 -8.48 7.29 13.02
CA LEU A 13 -8.97 8.37 12.17
C LEU A 13 -9.13 7.90 10.71
N THR A 14 -8.11 7.25 10.15
CA THR A 14 -8.16 6.69 8.80
C THR A 14 -9.30 5.68 8.65
N ALA A 15 -9.48 4.79 9.63
CA ALA A 15 -10.58 3.83 9.61
C ALA A 15 -11.95 4.51 9.65
N GLY A 16 -12.10 5.56 10.47
CA GLY A 16 -13.31 6.38 10.55
C GLY A 16 -13.62 7.07 9.22
N TRP A 17 -12.70 7.91 8.74
CA TRP A 17 -12.88 8.69 7.51
C TRP A 17 -13.13 7.82 6.28
N TYR A 18 -12.40 6.71 6.13
CA TYR A 18 -12.64 5.77 5.05
C TYR A 18 -14.03 5.10 5.14
N SER A 19 -14.52 4.83 6.35
CA SER A 19 -15.84 4.24 6.54
C SER A 19 -16.97 5.19 6.15
N GLU A 20 -16.78 6.49 6.36
CA GLU A 20 -17.78 7.53 6.12
C GLU A 20 -17.78 8.02 4.67
N ASN A 21 -16.60 8.24 4.09
CA ASN A 21 -16.46 8.79 2.75
C ASN A 21 -16.49 7.71 1.67
N ARG A 22 -17.65 7.56 1.00
CA ARG A 22 -17.89 6.55 -0.05
C ARG A 22 -17.14 6.75 -1.36
N ASP A 23 -16.54 7.93 -1.57
CA ASP A 23 -15.79 8.23 -2.79
C ASP A 23 -14.34 7.72 -2.73
N LEU A 24 -13.84 7.42 -1.53
CA LEU A 24 -12.54 6.75 -1.35
C LEU A 24 -12.62 5.30 -1.82
N GLU A 25 -11.52 4.77 -2.31
CA GLU A 25 -11.35 3.41 -2.82
C GLU A 25 -10.24 2.68 -2.03
N PRO A 26 -10.12 1.35 -2.11
CA PRO A 26 -9.06 0.63 -1.41
C PRO A 26 -7.65 1.18 -1.65
N ASP A 27 -7.38 1.74 -2.84
CA ASP A 27 -6.11 2.40 -3.18
C ASP A 27 -5.82 3.65 -2.34
N ASP A 28 -6.79 4.21 -1.64
CA ASP A 28 -6.60 5.35 -0.74
C ASP A 28 -6.09 4.94 0.65
N LEU A 29 -6.27 3.67 1.04
CA LEU A 29 -5.76 3.18 2.33
C LEU A 29 -4.25 2.94 2.24
N PRO A 30 -3.46 3.35 3.25
CA PRO A 30 -2.06 2.94 3.36
C PRO A 30 -1.94 1.41 3.32
N PRO A 31 -0.89 0.80 2.73
CA PRO A 31 -0.86 -0.64 2.49
C PRO A 31 -0.89 -1.44 3.79
N ALA A 32 -0.20 -0.96 4.84
CA ALA A 32 -0.22 -1.58 6.16
C ALA A 32 -1.63 -1.60 6.80
N TYR A 33 -2.46 -0.60 6.50
CA TYR A 33 -3.81 -0.48 7.06
C TYR A 33 -4.80 -1.26 6.20
N ARG A 34 -4.60 -1.21 4.87
CA ARG A 34 -5.37 -1.97 3.90
C ARG A 34 -5.30 -3.48 4.15
N ALA A 35 -4.10 -3.99 4.43
CA ALA A 35 -3.85 -5.41 4.66
C ALA A 35 -4.68 -6.00 5.82
N VAL A 36 -4.90 -5.25 6.91
CA VAL A 36 -5.64 -5.75 8.08
C VAL A 36 -7.16 -5.72 7.91
N PHE A 37 -7.66 -5.04 6.88
CA PHE A 37 -9.09 -4.91 6.58
C PHE A 37 -9.53 -5.73 5.36
N TRP A 38 -8.59 -6.38 4.67
CA TRP A 38 -8.90 -7.15 3.47
C TRP A 38 -9.54 -8.50 3.82
N SER A 39 -10.68 -8.82 3.20
CA SER A 39 -11.34 -10.13 3.22
C SER A 39 -11.39 -10.74 1.82
N ASP A 40 -11.91 -11.97 1.70
CA ASP A 40 -12.14 -12.62 0.40
C ASP A 40 -13.04 -11.79 -0.53
N GLU A 41 -13.95 -10.99 0.05
CA GLU A 41 -14.86 -10.09 -0.68
C GLU A 41 -14.30 -8.66 -0.83
N GLY A 42 -13.04 -8.43 -0.43
CA GLY A 42 -12.37 -7.14 -0.43
C GLY A 42 -12.50 -6.38 0.88
N ILE A 43 -12.57 -5.05 0.83
CA ILE A 43 -12.66 -4.22 2.04
C ILE A 43 -14.12 -3.87 2.33
N GLU A 44 -14.65 -4.46 3.40
CA GLU A 44 -16.01 -4.20 3.86
C GLU A 44 -16.08 -2.97 4.77
N ARG A 45 -17.11 -2.13 4.56
CA ARG A 45 -17.37 -0.95 5.39
C ARG A 45 -18.56 -1.18 6.33
N PRO A 46 -18.56 -0.60 7.53
CA PRO A 46 -17.50 0.24 8.12
C PRO A 46 -16.30 -0.58 8.61
N LEU A 47 -15.12 0.03 8.56
CA LEU A 47 -13.90 -0.52 9.12
C LEU A 47 -13.97 -0.53 10.65
N SER A 48 -13.55 -1.64 11.26
CA SER A 48 -13.50 -1.78 12.72
C SER A 48 -12.06 -1.71 13.21
N ALA A 49 -11.66 -0.56 13.75
CA ALA A 49 -10.34 -0.36 14.34
C ALA A 49 -10.26 -1.05 15.72
N THR A 50 -10.00 -2.36 15.73
CA THR A 50 -9.82 -3.14 16.96
C THR A 50 -8.39 -3.05 17.48
N THR A 51 -8.18 -3.44 18.73
CA THR A 51 -6.81 -3.57 19.30
C THR A 51 -5.94 -4.55 18.49
N THR A 52 -6.54 -5.54 17.84
CA THR A 52 -5.83 -6.51 16.99
C THR A 52 -5.42 -5.86 15.67
N THR A 53 -6.38 -5.28 14.93
CA THR A 53 -6.10 -4.64 13.63
C THR A 53 -5.15 -3.46 13.80
N ALA A 54 -5.32 -2.65 14.86
CA ALA A 54 -4.39 -1.56 15.18
C ALA A 54 -2.97 -2.07 15.46
N ARG A 55 -2.80 -3.19 16.17
CA ARG A 55 -1.47 -3.77 16.43
C ARG A 55 -0.80 -4.20 15.13
N GLU A 56 -1.53 -4.92 14.29
CA GLU A 56 -1.03 -5.46 13.03
C GLU A 56 -0.67 -4.35 12.03
N ALA A 57 -1.53 -3.32 11.93
CA ALA A 57 -1.34 -2.20 11.01
C ALA A 57 -0.22 -1.23 11.45
N THR A 58 -0.12 -0.94 12.74
CA THR A 58 0.82 0.10 13.25
C THR A 58 2.13 -0.47 13.79
N GLY A 59 2.19 -1.78 14.05
CA GLY A 59 3.29 -2.43 14.76
C GLY A 59 3.37 -2.11 16.26
N VAL A 60 2.40 -1.36 16.82
CA VAL A 60 2.38 -1.03 18.25
C VAL A 60 1.94 -2.24 19.07
N ASP A 61 2.83 -2.76 19.93
CA ASP A 61 2.58 -3.95 20.75
C ASP A 61 1.29 -3.86 21.59
N ARG A 62 0.96 -2.69 22.13
CA ARG A 62 -0.20 -2.52 23.01
C ARG A 62 -0.98 -1.25 22.64
N PRO A 63 -1.77 -1.28 21.55
CA PRO A 63 -2.41 -0.09 21.00
C PRO A 63 -3.28 0.64 22.03
N TRP A 64 -4.12 -0.10 22.75
CA TRP A 64 -4.96 0.49 23.80
C TRP A 64 -4.16 1.14 24.93
N GLU A 65 -3.06 0.54 25.38
CA GLU A 65 -2.25 1.15 26.44
C GLU A 65 -1.61 2.47 25.98
N ALA A 66 -1.24 2.57 24.70
CA ALA A 66 -0.69 3.79 24.11
C ALA A 66 -1.70 4.95 24.13
N VAL A 67 -2.97 4.68 23.83
CA VAL A 67 -3.99 5.74 23.69
C VAL A 67 -4.89 5.91 24.91
N SER A 68 -4.96 4.95 25.84
CA SER A 68 -5.88 4.97 26.99
C SER A 68 -5.75 6.18 27.94
N GLY A 69 -4.64 6.92 27.86
CA GLY A 69 -4.43 8.17 28.62
C GLY A 69 -5.05 9.41 27.99
N LEU A 70 -5.50 9.32 26.73
CA LEU A 70 -6.11 10.41 25.98
C LEU A 70 -7.58 10.54 26.40
N LEU A 71 -8.01 11.79 26.63
CA LEU A 71 -9.35 12.07 27.16
C LEU A 71 -10.48 11.80 26.16
N PHE A 72 -10.12 11.67 24.88
CA PHE A 72 -11.04 11.50 23.76
C PHE A 72 -11.10 10.06 23.24
N THR A 73 -10.45 9.09 23.90
CA THR A 73 -10.43 7.69 23.44
C THR A 73 -11.24 6.77 24.33
N ASP A 74 -11.95 5.83 23.73
CA ASP A 74 -12.63 4.74 24.41
C ASP A 74 -12.35 3.40 23.73
N ARG A 75 -12.61 2.31 24.46
CA ARG A 75 -12.51 0.97 23.91
C ARG A 75 -13.65 0.09 24.39
N ASP A 76 -14.36 -0.50 23.44
CA ASP A 76 -15.36 -1.51 23.72
C ASP A 76 -14.71 -2.76 24.36
N GLU A 77 -15.19 -3.16 25.53
CA GLU A 77 -14.61 -4.30 26.27
C GLU A 77 -14.84 -5.66 25.59
N PHE A 78 -15.82 -5.77 24.70
CA PHE A 78 -16.19 -7.01 24.04
C PHE A 78 -15.56 -7.16 22.66
N SER A 79 -15.72 -6.17 21.77
CA SER A 79 -15.13 -6.20 20.43
C SER A 79 -13.66 -5.79 20.43
N GLY A 80 -13.21 -5.06 21.46
CA GLY A 80 -11.88 -4.48 21.49
C GLY A 80 -11.69 -3.32 20.51
N THR A 81 -12.78 -2.80 19.93
CA THR A 81 -12.81 -1.63 19.05
C THR A 81 -12.37 -0.40 19.83
N ILE A 82 -11.40 0.33 19.27
CA ILE A 82 -10.94 1.64 19.73
C ILE A 82 -11.72 2.69 18.95
N SER A 83 -12.28 3.66 19.65
CA SER A 83 -13.05 4.75 19.04
C SER A 83 -12.80 6.07 19.76
N PHE A 84 -13.24 7.17 19.15
CA PHE A 84 -13.20 8.47 19.79
C PHE A 84 -14.52 8.79 20.49
N THR A 85 -14.44 9.32 21.71
CA THR A 85 -15.60 9.88 22.43
C THR A 85 -15.86 11.33 22.03
N ASP A 86 -14.85 11.99 21.48
CA ASP A 86 -14.84 13.35 20.98
C ASP A 86 -13.92 13.38 19.74
N GLU A 87 -14.53 13.31 18.55
CA GLU A 87 -13.82 13.25 17.27
C GLU A 87 -13.08 14.56 16.98
N GLU A 88 -13.74 15.71 17.16
CA GLU A 88 -13.12 17.03 16.99
C GLU A 88 -11.83 17.17 17.83
N MET A 89 -11.85 16.72 19.10
CA MET A 89 -10.65 16.74 19.95
C MET A 89 -9.54 15.81 19.46
N ALA A 90 -9.90 14.64 18.92
CA ALA A 90 -8.92 13.70 18.38
C ALA A 90 -8.23 14.27 17.13
N GLU A 91 -8.99 14.92 16.26
CA GLU A 91 -8.50 15.58 15.06
C GLU A 91 -7.59 16.77 15.39
N GLU A 92 -8.04 17.68 16.27
CA GLU A 92 -7.21 18.79 16.75
C GLU A 92 -5.90 18.28 17.36
N TRP A 93 -5.97 17.24 18.19
CA TRP A 93 -4.79 16.64 18.81
C TRP A 93 -3.84 16.05 17.76
N PHE A 94 -4.36 15.38 16.74
CA PHE A 94 -3.57 14.76 15.68
C PHE A 94 -2.91 15.82 14.79
N LEU A 95 -3.67 16.81 14.32
CA LEU A 95 -3.20 17.88 13.44
C LEU A 95 -2.15 18.79 14.09
N GLU A 96 -2.16 18.95 15.42
CA GLU A 96 -1.09 19.65 16.14
C GLU A 96 0.27 18.92 16.11
N ARG A 97 0.31 17.65 15.69
CA ARG A 97 1.48 16.76 15.79
C ARG A 97 2.04 16.28 14.46
N VAL A 98 1.31 16.50 13.36
CA VAL A 98 1.70 16.09 12.01
C VAL A 98 1.90 17.30 11.11
N ASP A 99 2.62 17.10 10.02
CA ASP A 99 2.76 18.05 8.93
C ASP A 99 2.21 17.46 7.63
N ALA A 100 2.23 18.26 6.56
CA ALA A 100 1.75 17.84 5.24
C ALA A 100 2.52 16.63 4.70
N ASP A 101 3.83 16.54 4.97
CA ASP A 101 4.67 15.41 4.55
C ASP A 101 4.18 14.10 5.20
N HIS A 102 3.85 14.12 6.49
CA HIS A 102 3.28 12.95 7.18
C HIS A 102 1.88 12.59 6.64
N LEU A 103 1.01 13.58 6.39
CA LEU A 103 -0.32 13.33 5.84
C LEU A 103 -0.29 12.79 4.41
N HIS A 104 0.75 13.12 3.64
CA HIS A 104 0.94 12.63 2.28
C HIS A 104 1.09 11.10 2.23
N ASP A 105 1.63 10.48 3.28
CA ASP A 105 1.74 9.02 3.39
C ASP A 105 0.38 8.32 3.64
N ASN A 106 -0.69 9.10 3.83
CA ASN A 106 -2.02 8.60 4.16
C ASN A 106 -3.11 9.28 3.30
N PRO A 107 -3.42 8.74 2.10
CA PRO A 107 -4.34 9.39 1.17
C PRO A 107 -5.75 9.63 1.73
N VAL A 108 -6.24 8.78 2.63
CA VAL A 108 -7.52 9.01 3.32
C VAL A 108 -7.49 10.30 4.12
N LEU A 109 -6.44 10.53 4.92
CA LEU A 109 -6.32 11.74 5.73
C LEU A 109 -5.91 12.94 4.87
N ALA A 110 -5.15 12.73 3.80
CA ALA A 110 -4.87 13.77 2.80
C ALA A 110 -6.17 14.28 2.16
N ALA A 111 -7.12 13.39 1.84
CA ALA A 111 -8.42 13.77 1.30
C ALA A 111 -9.25 14.60 2.28
N GLU A 112 -9.15 14.32 3.57
CA GLU A 112 -9.89 15.07 4.58
C GLU A 112 -9.26 16.44 4.87
N TYR A 113 -7.92 16.49 4.98
CA TYR A 113 -7.21 17.65 5.48
C TYR A 113 -6.51 18.47 4.40
N GLU A 114 -6.73 18.21 3.10
CA GLU A 114 -6.09 18.98 2.02
C GLU A 114 -6.36 20.48 2.11
N ASP A 115 -7.53 20.90 2.60
CA ASP A 115 -7.87 22.32 2.76
C ASP A 115 -7.13 23.00 3.94
N GLU A 116 -6.55 22.23 4.86
CA GLU A 116 -5.82 22.74 6.04
C GLU A 116 -4.31 22.96 5.76
N PHE A 117 -3.79 22.44 4.64
CA PHE A 117 -2.36 22.50 4.29
C PHE A 117 -2.14 22.90 2.83
N ASP A 118 -1.40 23.99 2.59
CA ASP A 118 -1.15 24.50 1.22
C ASP A 118 -0.43 23.50 0.29
N ASP A 119 0.39 22.61 0.84
CA ASP A 119 1.24 21.66 0.09
C ASP A 119 0.74 20.20 0.18
N LEU A 120 -0.50 19.96 0.63
CA LEU A 120 -1.11 18.64 0.70
C LEU A 120 -2.12 18.44 -0.43
N SER A 121 -2.09 17.27 -1.07
CA SER A 121 -3.03 16.93 -2.14
C SER A 121 -3.41 15.47 -2.06
N HIS A 122 -4.72 15.18 -2.03
CA HIS A 122 -5.23 13.81 -2.12
C HIS A 122 -4.74 13.10 -3.37
N GLU A 123 -4.77 13.78 -4.52
CA GLU A 123 -4.36 13.21 -5.80
C GLU A 123 -2.88 12.79 -5.78
N ALA A 124 -2.00 13.62 -5.21
CA ALA A 124 -0.58 13.30 -5.08
C ALA A 124 -0.34 12.14 -4.10
N ALA A 125 -0.94 12.22 -2.90
CA ALA A 125 -0.85 11.17 -1.89
C ALA A 125 -1.33 9.81 -2.45
N ARG A 126 -2.48 9.80 -3.14
CA ARG A 126 -3.03 8.60 -3.78
C ARG A 126 -2.14 8.05 -4.89
N SER A 127 -1.53 8.93 -5.70
CA SER A 127 -0.63 8.53 -6.78
C SER A 127 0.64 7.87 -6.26
N ASP A 128 1.16 8.34 -5.13
CA ASP A 128 2.39 7.82 -4.52
C ASP A 128 2.12 6.64 -3.57
N ASN A 129 0.86 6.46 -3.15
CA ASN A 129 0.46 5.30 -2.36
C ASN A 129 0.51 4.01 -3.20
N ARG A 130 1.10 2.96 -2.63
CA ARG A 130 1.19 1.67 -3.31
C ARG A 130 -0.22 1.12 -3.60
N PRO A 131 -0.53 0.79 -4.87
CA PRO A 131 -1.85 0.35 -5.25
C PRO A 131 -2.16 -1.06 -4.74
N VAL A 132 -3.44 -1.37 -4.60
CA VAL A 132 -3.98 -2.63 -4.09
C VAL A 132 -3.52 -3.85 -4.87
N ARG A 133 -3.33 -3.71 -6.19
CA ARG A 133 -2.84 -4.75 -7.09
C ARG A 133 -1.43 -5.28 -6.75
N ALA A 134 -0.71 -4.56 -5.89
CA ALA A 134 0.62 -4.91 -5.41
C ALA A 134 0.59 -5.71 -4.09
N ASP A 135 -0.56 -5.87 -3.45
CA ASP A 135 -0.65 -6.57 -2.18
C ASP A 135 -0.78 -8.08 -2.38
N ARG A 136 -0.14 -8.86 -1.49
CA ARG A 136 -0.18 -10.32 -1.54
C ARG A 136 -1.59 -10.89 -1.58
N VAL A 137 -2.48 -10.37 -0.72
CA VAL A 137 -3.86 -10.86 -0.60
C VAL A 137 -4.65 -10.64 -1.89
N TRP A 138 -4.44 -9.52 -2.57
CA TRP A 138 -5.07 -9.27 -3.87
C TRP A 138 -4.59 -10.26 -4.94
N ILE A 139 -3.28 -10.54 -4.95
CA ILE A 139 -2.67 -11.49 -5.88
C ILE A 139 -3.22 -12.90 -5.63
N ASP A 140 -3.28 -13.33 -4.38
CA ASP A 140 -3.80 -14.67 -4.02
C ASP A 140 -5.28 -14.80 -4.43
N ASN A 141 -6.13 -13.81 -4.14
CA ASN A 141 -7.54 -13.81 -4.59
C ASN A 141 -7.66 -13.87 -6.12
N LEU A 142 -6.79 -13.17 -6.85
CA LEU A 142 -6.76 -13.23 -8.32
C LEU A 142 -6.34 -14.61 -8.81
N LEU A 143 -5.37 -15.26 -8.16
CA LEU A 143 -4.97 -16.61 -8.53
C LEU A 143 -6.10 -17.59 -8.25
N ASP A 144 -6.77 -17.49 -7.10
CA ASP A 144 -7.88 -18.37 -6.74
C ASP A 144 -9.05 -18.23 -7.75
N GLU A 145 -9.41 -17.00 -8.16
CA GLU A 145 -10.48 -16.76 -9.16
C GLU A 145 -10.15 -17.36 -10.54
N TYR A 146 -8.89 -17.32 -10.96
CA TYR A 146 -8.49 -17.76 -12.30
C TYR A 146 -8.11 -19.25 -12.37
N PHE A 147 -7.82 -19.88 -11.23
CA PHE A 147 -7.31 -21.24 -11.13
C PHE A 147 -8.18 -22.10 -10.18
N GLU A 148 -9.51 -21.96 -10.26
CA GLU A 148 -10.47 -22.67 -9.38
C GLU A 148 -10.54 -24.20 -9.60
N ASP A 149 -10.12 -24.71 -10.77
CA ASP A 149 -10.21 -26.13 -11.14
C ASP A 149 -8.87 -26.86 -10.89
N GLU A 150 -8.92 -28.13 -10.46
CA GLU A 150 -7.73 -28.96 -10.13
C GLU A 150 -6.68 -29.04 -11.26
N GLU A 151 -7.09 -28.98 -12.53
CA GLU A 151 -6.16 -29.00 -13.68
C GLU A 151 -5.39 -27.67 -13.84
N ASP A 152 -5.99 -26.56 -13.40
CA ASP A 152 -5.41 -25.22 -13.48
C ASP A 152 -4.46 -24.96 -12.30
N GLU A 153 -4.80 -25.43 -11.09
CA GLU A 153 -3.91 -25.37 -9.91
C GLU A 153 -2.54 -26.03 -10.17
N GLU A 154 -2.49 -27.16 -10.90
CA GLU A 154 -1.23 -27.83 -11.26
C GLU A 154 -0.29 -26.95 -12.11
N MET A 155 -0.80 -25.92 -12.80
CA MET A 155 0.04 -24.97 -13.54
C MET A 155 0.75 -23.97 -12.61
N LEU A 156 0.14 -23.64 -11.46
CA LEU A 156 0.75 -22.73 -10.49
C LEU A 156 2.00 -23.33 -9.84
N ASP A 157 2.09 -24.67 -9.76
CA ASP A 157 3.30 -25.38 -9.30
C ASP A 157 4.56 -25.10 -10.16
N LEU A 158 4.38 -24.61 -11.39
CA LEU A 158 5.47 -24.32 -12.32
C LEU A 158 5.99 -22.88 -12.24
N VAL A 159 5.36 -22.02 -11.44
CA VAL A 159 5.69 -20.59 -11.36
C VAL A 159 5.91 -20.13 -9.92
N ASP A 160 6.87 -19.23 -9.72
CA ASP A 160 7.08 -18.54 -8.43
C ASP A 160 6.46 -17.14 -8.54
N VAL A 161 5.33 -16.92 -7.88
CA VAL A 161 4.64 -15.62 -7.83
C VAL A 161 4.97 -14.90 -6.54
N ARG A 162 5.51 -13.69 -6.65
CA ARG A 162 5.87 -12.83 -5.53
C ARG A 162 5.15 -11.50 -5.58
N ALA A 163 4.63 -11.06 -4.44
CA ALA A 163 4.19 -9.70 -4.25
C ALA A 163 5.41 -8.75 -4.19
N PRO A 164 5.28 -7.50 -4.66
CA PRO A 164 6.28 -6.44 -4.51
C PRO A 164 6.95 -6.34 -3.14
N GLU A 165 6.19 -6.54 -2.05
CA GLU A 165 6.69 -6.50 -0.67
C GLU A 165 7.57 -7.70 -0.26
N GLU A 166 7.51 -8.80 -1.00
CA GLU A 166 8.35 -9.99 -0.78
C GLU A 166 9.73 -9.85 -1.47
N VAL A 167 9.94 -8.75 -2.21
CA VAL A 167 11.20 -8.46 -2.90
C VAL A 167 12.14 -7.71 -1.96
N GLU A 168 13.13 -8.42 -1.42
CA GLU A 168 14.12 -7.84 -0.49
C GLU A 168 15.08 -6.83 -1.16
N MET A 169 15.34 -6.99 -2.46
CA MET A 169 16.35 -6.21 -3.18
C MET A 169 15.72 -5.08 -3.99
N THR A 170 16.01 -3.83 -3.61
CA THR A 170 15.50 -2.64 -4.29
C THR A 170 16.45 -2.13 -5.38
N MET A 171 15.96 -1.23 -6.24
CA MET A 171 16.74 -0.63 -7.32
C MET A 171 17.99 0.10 -6.80
N ASP A 172 17.90 0.80 -5.68
CA ASP A 172 19.02 1.55 -5.07
C ASP A 172 20.16 0.66 -4.55
N GLN A 173 19.89 -0.62 -4.33
CA GLN A 173 20.89 -1.59 -3.89
C GLN A 173 21.69 -2.19 -5.06
N LEU A 174 21.25 -1.94 -6.30
CA LEU A 174 21.87 -2.46 -7.51
C LEU A 174 22.86 -1.45 -8.07
N VAL A 175 24.05 -1.94 -8.43
CA VAL A 175 25.04 -1.12 -9.15
C VAL A 175 24.81 -1.30 -10.64
N LEU A 176 24.22 -0.29 -11.26
CA LEU A 176 23.97 -0.20 -12.69
C LEU A 176 24.90 0.84 -13.33
N THR A 177 25.16 0.69 -14.64
CA THR A 177 25.81 1.76 -15.39
C THR A 177 24.79 2.85 -15.74
N PRO A 178 25.19 4.11 -15.94
CA PRO A 178 24.26 5.17 -16.33
C PRO A 178 23.41 4.83 -17.56
N ASP A 179 24.00 4.16 -18.55
CA ASP A 179 23.27 3.70 -19.75
C ASP A 179 22.18 2.66 -19.42
N GLN A 180 22.39 1.82 -18.41
CA GLN A 180 21.42 0.80 -17.99
C GLN A 180 20.28 1.44 -17.21
N GLU A 181 20.60 2.37 -16.31
CA GLU A 181 19.61 3.17 -15.59
C GLU A 181 18.72 3.94 -16.57
N GLU A 182 19.31 4.58 -17.59
CA GLU A 182 18.56 5.32 -18.60
C GLU A 182 17.58 4.41 -19.38
N GLU A 183 18.02 3.21 -19.78
CA GLU A 183 17.15 2.26 -20.50
C GLU A 183 16.03 1.71 -19.61
N ILE A 184 16.30 1.45 -18.33
CA ILE A 184 15.27 1.02 -17.39
C ILE A 184 14.25 2.14 -17.16
N LEU A 185 14.70 3.38 -16.93
CA LEU A 185 13.82 4.54 -16.75
C LEU A 185 12.90 4.78 -17.96
N LYS A 186 13.40 4.58 -19.19
CA LYS A 186 12.57 4.65 -20.41
C LYS A 186 11.44 3.62 -20.37
N ILE A 187 11.73 2.41 -19.92
CA ILE A 187 10.74 1.33 -19.84
C ILE A 187 9.74 1.60 -18.73
N VAL A 188 10.17 2.06 -17.55
CA VAL A 188 9.28 2.48 -16.46
C VAL A 188 8.28 3.52 -16.96
N LYS A 189 8.77 4.60 -17.58
CA LYS A 189 7.92 5.65 -18.16
C LYS A 189 6.98 5.13 -19.26
N ALA A 190 7.42 4.16 -20.04
CA ALA A 190 6.56 3.54 -21.04
C ALA A 190 5.43 2.73 -20.40
N ILE A 191 5.71 2.01 -19.31
CA ILE A 191 4.70 1.24 -18.57
C ILE A 191 3.68 2.17 -17.90
N GLU A 192 4.12 3.25 -17.25
CA GLU A 192 3.25 4.27 -16.66
C GLU A 192 2.30 4.90 -17.69
N HIS A 193 2.78 5.15 -18.91
CA HIS A 193 2.00 5.77 -19.99
C HIS A 193 1.45 4.77 -21.01
N ARG A 194 1.32 3.49 -20.63
CA ARG A 194 0.99 2.41 -21.57
C ARG A 194 -0.31 2.63 -22.34
N ASP A 195 -1.34 3.19 -21.71
CA ASP A 195 -2.65 3.35 -22.34
C ASP A 195 -2.60 4.46 -23.40
N TYR A 196 -1.94 5.58 -23.09
CA TYR A 196 -1.64 6.62 -24.07
C TYR A 196 -0.81 6.09 -25.24
N LEU A 197 0.22 5.29 -24.96
CA LEU A 197 1.06 4.68 -26.00
C LEU A 197 0.23 3.72 -26.87
N ALA A 198 -0.66 2.93 -26.28
CA ALA A 198 -1.56 2.04 -27.00
C ALA A 198 -2.52 2.79 -27.92
N ASP A 199 -3.05 3.94 -27.48
CA ASP A 199 -3.94 4.81 -28.26
C ASP A 199 -3.26 5.37 -29.52
N ILE A 200 -1.97 5.70 -29.44
CA ILE A 200 -1.17 6.16 -30.59
C ILE A 200 -0.55 5.00 -31.40
N GLY A 201 -0.89 3.76 -31.09
CA GLY A 201 -0.50 2.56 -31.83
C GLY A 201 0.79 1.87 -31.38
N LEU A 202 1.38 2.30 -30.27
CA LEU A 202 2.57 1.69 -29.65
C LEU A 202 2.15 0.69 -28.57
N ARG A 203 1.94 -0.57 -28.97
CA ARG A 203 1.42 -1.65 -28.08
C ARG A 203 2.50 -2.59 -27.54
N GLU A 204 3.66 -2.65 -28.18
CA GLU A 204 4.76 -3.53 -27.78
C GLU A 204 5.79 -2.80 -26.93
N ILE A 205 5.37 -2.46 -25.71
CA ILE A 205 6.18 -1.76 -24.71
C ILE A 205 6.48 -2.69 -23.52
N GLY A 206 7.44 -2.32 -22.67
CA GLY A 206 7.73 -3.07 -21.44
C GLY A 206 8.57 -4.34 -21.61
N LYS A 207 9.23 -4.54 -22.76
CA LYS A 207 10.09 -5.71 -23.00
C LYS A 207 11.56 -5.36 -22.77
N LEU A 208 12.19 -6.03 -21.80
CA LEU A 208 13.63 -5.92 -21.52
C LEU A 208 14.31 -7.28 -21.70
N LEU A 209 15.52 -7.27 -22.28
CA LEU A 209 16.38 -8.45 -22.38
C LEU A 209 17.71 -8.19 -21.67
N PHE A 210 17.88 -8.80 -20.50
CA PHE A 210 19.14 -8.73 -19.76
C PHE A 210 20.14 -9.77 -20.28
N VAL A 211 21.29 -9.33 -20.79
CA VAL A 211 22.34 -10.21 -21.33
C VAL A 211 23.61 -10.09 -20.49
N GLY A 212 24.16 -11.23 -20.05
CA GLY A 212 25.43 -11.26 -19.34
C GLY A 212 25.75 -12.62 -18.73
N PRO A 213 27.00 -12.85 -18.28
CA PRO A 213 27.42 -14.05 -17.58
C PRO A 213 26.54 -14.42 -16.38
N PRO A 214 26.52 -15.69 -15.91
CA PRO A 214 25.84 -16.03 -14.66
C PRO A 214 26.41 -15.22 -13.49
N GLY A 215 25.54 -14.80 -12.57
CA GLY A 215 25.93 -14.03 -11.37
C GLY A 215 26.05 -12.51 -11.55
N THR A 216 25.65 -11.94 -12.70
CA THR A 216 25.68 -10.48 -12.94
C THR A 216 24.40 -9.74 -12.52
N GLY A 217 23.59 -10.31 -11.63
CA GLY A 217 22.41 -9.63 -11.07
C GLY A 217 21.18 -9.52 -11.99
N LYS A 218 21.12 -10.16 -13.16
CA LYS A 218 19.99 -10.04 -14.11
C LYS A 218 18.62 -10.29 -13.46
N THR A 219 18.47 -11.40 -12.75
CA THR A 219 17.22 -11.74 -12.04
C THR A 219 16.94 -10.75 -10.91
N SER A 220 17.99 -10.28 -10.22
CA SER A 220 17.85 -9.26 -9.18
C SER A 220 17.31 -7.94 -9.73
N VAL A 221 17.81 -7.48 -10.89
CA VAL A 221 17.27 -6.29 -11.57
C VAL A 221 15.80 -6.49 -11.96
N ALA A 222 15.44 -7.66 -12.50
CA ALA A 222 14.06 -7.93 -12.88
C ALA A 222 13.10 -7.92 -11.68
N ARG A 223 13.50 -8.51 -10.55
CA ARG A 223 12.71 -8.49 -9.31
C ARG A 223 12.60 -7.09 -8.71
N ALA A 224 13.72 -6.37 -8.62
CA ALA A 224 13.75 -5.00 -8.11
C ALA A 224 12.86 -4.07 -8.95
N LEU A 225 12.91 -4.21 -10.28
CA LEU A 225 12.08 -3.43 -11.20
C LEU A 225 10.58 -3.73 -11.05
N ALA A 226 10.21 -4.99 -10.80
CA ALA A 226 8.81 -5.35 -10.56
C ALA A 226 8.29 -4.73 -9.26
N SER A 227 9.10 -4.74 -8.20
CA SER A 227 8.80 -4.08 -6.93
C SER A 227 8.64 -2.57 -7.09
N GLU A 228 9.56 -1.91 -7.81
CA GLU A 228 9.51 -0.47 -8.12
C GLU A 228 8.26 -0.06 -8.91
N LEU A 229 7.71 -0.97 -9.71
CA LEU A 229 6.50 -0.73 -10.52
C LEU A 229 5.21 -1.17 -9.82
N ASP A 230 5.31 -1.63 -8.57
CA ASP A 230 4.21 -2.20 -7.80
C ASP A 230 3.48 -3.30 -8.58
N LEU A 231 4.26 -4.18 -9.22
CA LEU A 231 3.78 -5.28 -10.05
C LEU A 231 4.13 -6.63 -9.42
N PRO A 232 3.19 -7.60 -9.40
CA PRO A 232 3.50 -8.98 -9.07
C PRO A 232 4.63 -9.52 -9.97
N PHE A 233 5.61 -10.18 -9.38
CA PHE A 233 6.70 -10.81 -10.11
C PHE A 233 6.41 -12.29 -10.31
N VAL A 234 6.42 -12.74 -11.57
CA VAL A 234 6.20 -14.15 -11.93
C VAL A 234 7.49 -14.69 -12.56
N GLU A 235 8.06 -15.72 -11.94
CA GLU A 235 9.23 -16.46 -12.45
C GLU A 235 8.82 -17.85 -12.92
N VAL A 236 9.39 -18.26 -14.06
CA VAL A 236 9.15 -19.58 -14.70
C VAL A 236 10.48 -20.29 -14.90
#